data_AF-A0A554A2C5-F1
#
_entry.id   AF-A0A554A2C5-F1
#
_cell.length_a   1.000
_cell.length_b   1.000
_cell.length_c   1.000
_cell.angle_alpha   90.00
_cell.angle_beta   90.00
_cell.angle_gamma   90.00
#
_symmetry.space_group_name_H-M   'P 1'
#
loop_
_entity.id
_entity.type
_entity.pdbx_description
1 polymer ?
#
loop_
_entity_poly.entity_id
_entity_poly.type
_entity_poly.pdbx_seq_one_letter_code
_entity_poly.pdbx_strand_id
1 'polypeptide(L)' 'MKADPNLSHADFLAVLESVRYSAKEETKFEVAECMLDYGIDIKLVGAVTGLSKSQLTKETK' A
#
# COMPACT_ATOMS: atom_id res chain seq x y z
N MET A 1 -2.12 -10.61 18.75
CA MET A 1 -2.51 -11.76 17.91
C MET A 1 -1.95 -13.02 18.55
N LYS A 2 -2.78 -14.01 18.87
CA LYS A 2 -2.29 -15.31 19.33
C LYS A 2 -2.01 -16.16 18.09
N ALA A 3 -0.80 -16.73 17.99
CA ALA A 3 -0.46 -17.65 16.90
C ALA A 3 -1.35 -18.90 17.01
N ASP A 4 -2.10 -19.22 15.96
CA ASP A 4 -2.90 -20.44 15.90
C ASP A 4 -1.96 -21.64 15.76
N PRO A 5 -1.94 -22.57 16.73
CA PRO A 5 -1.01 -23.69 16.74
C PRO A 5 -1.23 -24.72 15.60
N ASN A 6 -2.29 -24.58 14.79
CA ASN A 6 -2.57 -25.47 13.65
C ASN A 6 -2.27 -24.86 12.28
N LEU A 7 -1.70 -23.66 12.22
CA LEU A 7 -1.39 -23.00 10.96
C LEU A 7 -0.23 -23.73 10.27
N SER A 8 -0.44 -24.30 9.08
CA SER A 8 0.64 -24.97 8.36
C SER A 8 1.71 -23.95 7.96
N HIS A 9 2.94 -24.41 7.75
CA HIS A 9 4.03 -23.53 7.34
C HIS A 9 3.68 -22.72 6.07
N ALA A 10 2.93 -23.32 5.14
CA ALA A 10 2.46 -22.66 3.93
C ALA A 10 1.45 -21.54 4.23
N ASP A 11 0.53 -21.75 5.16
CA ASP A 11 -0.46 -20.76 5.55
C ASP A 11 0.20 -19.57 6.28
N PHE A 12 1.22 -19.84 7.10
CA PHE A 12 1.99 -18.79 7.75
C PHE A 12 2.77 -17.94 6.74
N LEU A 13 3.41 -18.57 5.74
CA LEU A 13 4.07 -17.85 4.66
C LEU A 13 3.08 -16.98 3.88
N ALA A 14 1.88 -17.49 3.56
CA ALA A 14 0.86 -16.72 2.87
C ALA A 14 0.41 -15.48 3.66
N VAL A 15 0.31 -15.59 4.99
CA VAL A 15 0.01 -14.45 5.89
C VAL A 15 1.16 -13.43 5.90
N LEU A 16 2.41 -13.88 5.96
CA LEU A 16 3.56 -12.97 5.91
C LEU A 16 3.65 -12.25 4.55
N GLU A 17 3.36 -12.95 3.47
CA GLU A 17 3.31 -12.34 2.15
C GLU A 17 2.20 -11.30 2.04
N SER A 18 1.00 -11.59 2.56
CA SER A 18 -0.10 -10.63 2.54
C SER A 18 0.24 -9.38 3.36
N VAL A 19 0.79 -9.53 4.56
CA VAL A 19 1.28 -8.40 5.38
C VAL A 19 2.33 -7.59 4.65
N ARG A 20 3.30 -8.24 4.01
CA ARG A 20 4.36 -7.57 3.23
C ARG A 20 3.77 -6.78 2.05
N TYR A 21 2.78 -7.33 1.35
CA TYR A 21 2.12 -6.63 0.26
C TYR A 21 1.31 -5.43 0.77
N SER A 22 0.53 -5.60 1.84
CA SER A 22 -0.23 -4.52 2.46
C SER A 22 0.69 -3.37 2.90
N ALA A 23 1.78 -3.66 3.61
CA ALA A 23 2.72 -2.63 4.06
C ALA A 23 3.37 -1.87 2.89
N LYS A 24 3.68 -2.57 1.78
CA LYS A 24 4.20 -1.92 0.56
C LYS A 24 3.16 -1.00 -0.10
N GLU A 25 1.90 -1.41 -0.12
CA GLU A 25 0.84 -0.57 -0.67
C GLU A 25 0.58 0.65 0.23
N GLU A 26 0.51 0.48 1.55
CA GLU A 26 0.40 1.59 2.52
C GLU A 26 1.53 2.62 2.32
N THR A 27 2.78 2.15 2.17
CA THR A 27 3.92 3.04 1.91
C THR A 27 3.75 3.85 0.61
N LYS A 28 3.16 3.26 -0.44
CA LYS A 28 2.93 3.98 -1.71
C LYS A 28 1.88 5.08 -1.55
N PHE A 29 0.85 4.84 -0.75
CA PHE A 29 -0.18 5.84 -0.46
C PHE A 29 0.39 6.98 0.38
N GLU A 30 1.15 6.70 1.44
CA GLU A 30 1.80 7.74 2.27
C GLU A 30 2.73 8.63 1.45
N VAL A 31 3.53 8.04 0.56
CA VAL A 31 4.40 8.80 -0.35
C VAL A 31 3.56 9.65 -1.31
N ALA A 32 2.46 9.11 -1.85
CA ALA A 32 1.58 9.84 -2.75
C ALA A 32 0.91 11.04 -2.06
N GLU A 33 0.38 10.86 -0.86
CA GLU A 33 -0.23 11.93 -0.04
C GLU A 33 0.78 13.05 0.20
N CYS A 34 1.99 12.71 0.69
CA CYS A 34 3.05 13.69 0.90
C CYS A 34 3.39 14.47 -0.38
N MET A 35 3.50 13.79 -1.52
CA MET A 35 3.79 14.45 -2.80
C MET A 35 2.65 15.40 -3.23
N LEU A 36 1.39 14.99 -3.04
CA LEU A 36 0.22 15.81 -3.35
C LEU A 36 0.11 17.04 -2.44
N ASP A 37 0.43 16.90 -1.14
CA ASP A 37 0.46 18.01 -0.18
C ASP A 37 1.50 19.08 -0.55
N TYR A 38 2.62 18.67 -1.17
CA TYR A 38 3.60 19.58 -1.74
C TYR A 38 3.18 20.19 -3.08
N GLY A 39 1.99 19.87 -3.60
CA GLY A 39 1.46 20.37 -4.86
C GLY A 39 2.09 19.72 -6.10
N ILE A 40 2.67 18.53 -5.97
CA ILE A 40 3.25 17.81 -7.11
C ILE A 40 2.14 17.33 -8.05
N ASP A 41 2.37 17.43 -9.36
CA ASP A 41 1.43 16.99 -10.39
C ASP A 41 1.04 15.52 -10.24
N ILE A 42 -0.25 15.24 -10.29
CA ILE A 42 -0.83 13.90 -10.07
C ILE A 42 -0.31 12.83 -11.05
N LYS A 43 0.13 13.21 -12.27
CA LYS A 43 0.73 12.25 -13.20
C LYS A 43 2.12 11.84 -12.76
N LEU A 44 2.90 12.79 -12.22
CA LEU A 44 4.22 12.50 -11.67
C LEU A 44 4.10 11.64 -10.40
N VAL A 45 3.14 11.95 -9.53
CA VAL A 45 2.83 11.13 -8.35
C VAL A 45 2.54 9.68 -8.76
N GLY A 46 1.65 9.47 -9.73
CA GLY A 46 1.33 8.11 -10.22
C GLY A 46 2.53 7.41 -10.88
N ALA A 47 3.40 8.14 -11.57
CA ALA A 47 4.61 7.56 -12.16
C ALA A 47 5.63 7.10 -11.10
N VAL A 48 5.74 7.83 -9.99
CA VAL A 48 6.68 7.52 -8.90
C VAL A 48 6.16 6.41 -7.99
N THR A 49 4.88 6.46 -7.61
CA THR A 49 4.30 5.49 -6.66
C THR A 49 3.74 4.25 -7.34
N GLY A 50 3.53 4.30 -8.66
CA GLY A 50 2.86 3.25 -9.43
C GLY A 50 1.35 3.18 -9.19
N LEU A 51 0.78 4.16 -8.48
CA LEU A 51 -0.65 4.26 -8.23
C LEU A 51 -1.38 4.78 -9.47
N SER A 52 -2.52 4.17 -9.77
CA SER A 52 -3.39 4.65 -10.83
C SER A 52 -4.09 5.95 -10.44
N LYS A 53 -4.52 6.73 -11.44
CA LYS A 53 -5.25 7.98 -11.21
C LYS A 53 -6.49 7.79 -10.33
N SER A 54 -7.20 6.67 -10.48
CA SER A 54 -8.39 6.37 -9.67
C SER A 54 -8.09 6.08 -8.21
N GLN A 55 -6.89 5.56 -7.90
CA GLN A 55 -6.41 5.38 -6.53
C GLN A 55 -6.06 6.74 -5.90
N LEU A 56 -5.41 7.62 -6.67
CA LEU A 56 -4.98 8.95 -6.20
C LEU A 56 -6.14 9.96 -6.00
N THR A 57 -7.29 9.77 -6.64
CA THR A 57 -8.46 10.66 -6.51
C THR A 57 -9.49 10.19 -5.49
N LYS A 58 -9.28 9.04 -4.84
CA LYS A 58 -10.27 8.43 -3.94
C LYS A 58 -10.28 9.01 -2.53
N GLU A 59 -9.24 9.74 -2.13
CA GLU A 59 -9.06 10.25 -0.76
C GLU A 59 -9.50 11.70 -0.56
N THR A 60 -10.00 12.38 -1.59
CA THR A 60 -10.49 13.77 -1.49
C THR A 60 -11.97 13.84 -1.07
N LYS A 61 -12.37 13.16 0.01
CA LYS A 61 -13.72 13.31 0.56
C LYS A 61 -13.78 13.37 2.09
#